data_AF-A0A3C0SLZ9-F1
#
_entry.id   AF-A0A3C0SLZ9-F1
#
_cell.length_a   1.000
_cell.length_b   1.000
_cell.length_c   1.000
_cell.angle_alpha   90.00
_cell.angle_beta   90.00
_cell.angle_gamma   90.00
#
_symmetry.space_group_name_H-M   'P 1'
#
loop_
_entity.id
_entity.type
_entity.pdbx_description
1 polymer ?
#
loop_
_entity_poly.entity_id
_entity_poly.type
_entity_poly.pdbx_seq_one_letter_code
_entity_poly.pdbx_strand_id
1 'polypeptide(L)'
;MKKLICAKDIEAVMLKGEKTLYVDGSEIITPSAQDLAKNNGIVFTAEAPAPKVQDLGVNKTPGIDNIDSEMLLDFFRKMMDKGLLEEMLQCLKQKNLPFEAECDPNGLKVVRGNTVKMDVFDTGNPNAKAYFQELVSKEESKMSAGFLVIQDSKFDWELTYEEIDYVIEGTLTVEINGKTYTAYPGDVLFVPSGSKVVWGSPDKARVFYTTYPANWADLL
;
A
#
# COMPACT_ATOMS: atom_id res chain seq x y z
N MET A 1 48.47 31.06 -1.30
CA MET A 1 48.59 31.00 0.18
C MET A 1 48.78 29.54 0.55
N LYS A 2 49.73 29.22 1.45
CA LYS A 2 49.94 27.82 1.89
C LYS A 2 48.78 27.40 2.79
N LYS A 3 48.23 26.21 2.58
CA LYS A 3 47.11 25.66 3.37
C LYS A 3 47.65 25.20 4.74
N LEU A 4 46.94 25.50 5.83
CA LEU A 4 47.35 25.15 7.19
C LEU A 4 46.61 23.89 7.63
N ILE A 5 47.32 22.92 8.20
CA ILE A 5 46.75 21.71 8.82
C ILE A 5 46.90 21.85 10.34
N CYS A 6 45.77 21.97 11.03
CA CYS A 6 45.69 22.13 12.48
C CYS A 6 45.09 20.89 13.16
N ALA A 7 45.12 20.85 14.49
CA ALA A 7 44.62 19.71 15.26
C ALA A 7 43.15 19.34 14.91
N LYS A 8 42.31 20.35 14.62
CA LYS A 8 40.92 20.12 14.21
C LYS A 8 40.77 19.34 12.90
N ASP A 9 41.72 19.52 11.98
CA ASP A 9 41.70 18.78 10.71
C ASP A 9 42.03 17.30 10.95
N ILE A 10 42.90 17.01 11.92
CA ILE A 10 43.23 15.64 12.33
C ILE A 10 42.06 15.00 13.09
N GLU A 11 41.37 15.74 13.96
CA GLU A 11 40.14 15.27 14.62
C GLU A 11 39.05 14.92 13.61
N ALA A 12 38.89 15.71 12.55
CA ALA A 12 37.94 15.43 11.48
C ALA A 12 38.29 14.14 10.70
N VAL A 13 39.58 13.83 10.52
CA VAL A 13 40.06 12.57 9.93
C VAL A 13 39.76 11.39 10.85
N MET A 14 39.97 11.54 12.16
CA MET A 14 39.60 10.52 13.16
C MET A 14 38.10 10.24 13.17
N LEU A 15 37.27 11.27 13.10
CA LEU A 15 35.81 11.14 13.08
C LEU A 15 35.30 10.40 11.83
N LYS A 16 36.05 10.47 10.72
CA LYS A 16 35.75 9.73 9.48
C LYS A 16 36.28 8.30 9.49
N GLY A 17 37.01 7.88 10.54
CA GLY A 17 37.62 6.55 10.65
C GLY A 17 38.82 6.35 9.72
N GLU A 18 39.33 7.41 9.12
CA GLU A 18 40.49 7.37 8.23
C GLU A 18 41.79 7.47 9.05
N LYS A 19 42.82 6.73 8.65
CA LYS A 19 44.15 6.74 9.31
C LYS A 19 45.23 7.39 8.46
N THR A 20 44.85 8.01 7.35
CA THR A 20 45.81 8.59 6.42
C THR A 20 45.28 9.94 5.97
N LEU A 21 46.10 10.99 6.09
CA LEU A 21 45.77 12.31 5.58
C LEU A 21 46.71 12.65 4.41
N TYR A 22 46.13 13.02 3.27
CA TYR A 22 46.91 13.44 2.11
C TYR A 22 47.49 14.85 2.31
N VAL A 23 48.78 15.01 2.04
CA VAL A 23 49.51 16.28 2.13
C VAL A 23 50.48 16.32 0.94
N ASP A 24 50.30 17.26 0.03
CA ASP A 24 51.13 17.36 -1.19
C ASP A 24 52.46 18.11 -0.96
N GLY A 25 52.69 18.56 0.27
CA GLY A 25 53.91 19.23 0.70
C GLY A 25 53.86 20.75 0.54
N SER A 26 52.75 21.30 0.05
CA SER A 26 52.50 22.74 0.01
C SER A 26 51.91 23.28 1.33
N GLU A 27 51.50 22.39 2.24
CA GLU A 27 50.83 22.72 3.50
C GLU A 27 51.79 22.93 4.68
N ILE A 28 51.35 23.76 5.63
CA ILE A 28 52.02 23.94 6.92
C ILE A 28 51.29 23.10 7.96
N ILE A 29 51.97 22.10 8.53
CA ILE A 29 51.42 21.27 9.60
C ILE A 29 51.83 21.89 10.94
N THR A 30 50.85 22.20 11.78
CA THR A 30 51.13 22.71 13.13
C THR A 30 51.72 21.60 14.03
N PRO A 31 52.62 21.91 14.97
CA PRO A 31 53.18 20.90 15.89
C PRO A 31 52.10 20.10 16.63
N SER A 32 51.02 20.78 17.07
CA SER A 32 49.88 20.13 17.72
C SER A 32 49.14 19.15 16.81
N ALA A 33 49.01 19.44 15.51
CA ALA A 33 48.44 18.49 14.56
C ALA A 33 49.36 17.28 14.34
N GLN A 34 50.68 17.49 14.33
CA GLN A 34 51.65 16.42 14.16
C GLN A 34 51.68 15.46 15.36
N ASP A 35 51.65 16.00 16.58
CA ASP A 35 51.58 15.20 17.81
C ASP A 35 50.28 14.42 17.90
N LEU A 36 49.16 15.06 17.56
CA LEU A 36 47.85 14.44 17.59
C LEU A 36 47.72 13.32 16.55
N ALA A 37 48.27 13.52 15.35
CA ALA A 37 48.33 12.50 14.32
C ALA A 37 49.17 11.30 14.77
N LYS A 38 50.37 11.54 15.33
CA LYS A 38 51.26 10.48 15.81
C LYS A 38 50.64 9.65 16.93
N ASN A 39 50.00 10.30 17.91
CA ASN A 39 49.36 9.63 19.04
C ASN A 39 48.16 8.76 18.63
N ASN A 40 47.54 9.06 17.50
CA ASN A 40 46.35 8.36 17.01
C ASN A 40 46.63 7.52 15.75
N GLY A 41 47.92 7.32 15.41
CA GLY A 41 48.34 6.46 14.31
C GLY A 41 47.91 6.96 12.93
N ILE A 42 47.75 8.27 12.75
CA ILE A 42 47.44 8.90 11.46
C ILE A 42 48.75 9.21 10.73
N VAL A 43 48.84 8.78 9.47
CA VAL A 43 50.04 8.94 8.62
C VAL A 43 49.77 9.99 7.55
N PHE A 44 50.69 10.93 7.37
CA PHE A 44 50.63 11.88 6.26
C PHE A 44 51.25 11.26 5.00
N THR A 45 50.53 11.27 3.87
CA THR A 45 51.03 10.71 2.59
C THR A 45 50.92 11.72 1.45
N ALA A 46 51.88 11.68 0.52
CA ALA A 46 51.91 12.54 -0.67
C ALA A 46 51.46 11.81 -1.95
N GLU A 47 51.06 10.55 -1.85
CA GLU A 47 50.57 9.75 -2.99
C GLU A 47 49.03 9.80 -3.08
N ALA A 48 48.51 10.20 -4.23
CA ALA A 48 47.06 10.16 -4.50
C ALA A 48 46.59 8.70 -4.65
N PRO A 49 45.37 8.33 -4.20
CA PRO A 49 44.96 6.92 -4.23
C PRO A 49 44.71 6.46 -5.67
N ALA A 50 45.42 5.42 -6.12
CA ALA A 50 45.00 4.62 -7.26
C ALA A 50 43.90 3.62 -6.84
N PRO A 51 42.90 3.32 -7.69
CA PRO A 51 41.87 2.36 -7.36
C PRO A 51 42.49 0.95 -7.34
N LYS A 52 42.61 0.35 -6.16
CA LYS A 52 42.98 -1.06 -6.01
C LYS A 52 41.74 -1.89 -5.74
N VAL A 53 41.49 -2.80 -6.68
CA VAL A 53 40.48 -3.86 -6.66
C VAL A 53 41.04 -5.06 -5.88
N GLN A 54 40.18 -5.67 -5.05
CA GLN A 54 40.24 -7.01 -4.41
C GLN A 54 41.29 -7.21 -3.28
N ASP A 55 41.00 -7.85 -2.13
CA ASP A 55 39.85 -8.62 -1.66
C ASP A 55 39.89 -8.70 -0.10
N LEU A 56 38.78 -9.15 0.50
CA LEU A 56 38.54 -9.56 1.90
C LEU A 56 38.04 -8.49 2.89
N GLY A 57 36.72 -8.57 3.15
CA GLY A 57 36.11 -8.07 4.38
C GLY A 57 34.82 -7.29 4.15
N VAL A 58 33.77 -7.97 3.68
CA VAL A 58 32.42 -7.43 3.56
C VAL A 58 31.91 -6.97 4.93
N ASN A 59 32.01 -5.67 5.22
CA ASN A 59 31.13 -5.01 6.17
C ASN A 59 30.21 -4.10 5.38
N LYS A 60 29.18 -4.74 4.79
CA LYS A 60 27.99 -4.07 4.27
C LYS A 60 27.43 -3.17 5.39
N THR A 61 27.30 -1.88 5.12
CA THR A 61 26.12 -1.11 5.54
C THR A 61 24.89 -2.02 5.46
N PRO A 62 23.96 -2.05 6.44
CA PRO A 62 22.77 -2.88 6.32
C PRO A 62 21.86 -2.28 5.25
N GLY A 63 22.22 -2.52 4.00
CA GLY A 63 21.37 -2.45 2.85
C GLY A 63 20.39 -3.60 2.93
N ILE A 64 19.22 -3.36 2.38
CA ILE A 64 18.06 -4.26 2.35
C ILE A 64 18.38 -5.58 1.61
N ASP A 65 19.57 -5.70 0.99
CA ASP A 65 20.07 -6.89 0.29
C ASP A 65 20.54 -8.05 1.19
N ASN A 66 20.47 -7.91 2.51
CA ASN A 66 20.94 -8.94 3.47
C ASN A 66 19.86 -9.36 4.48
N ILE A 67 18.60 -9.11 4.16
CA ILE A 67 17.47 -9.61 4.92
C ILE A 67 17.23 -11.06 4.48
N ASP A 68 17.78 -12.00 5.24
CA ASP A 68 17.54 -13.43 5.04
C ASP A 68 16.08 -13.78 5.37
N SER A 69 15.50 -14.72 4.62
CA SER A 69 14.14 -15.22 4.84
C SER A 69 13.98 -15.80 6.24
N GLU A 70 15.01 -16.44 6.79
CA GLU A 70 14.96 -16.92 8.18
C GLU A 70 14.92 -15.77 9.18
N MET A 71 15.67 -14.68 8.95
CA MET A 71 15.64 -13.49 9.81
C MET A 71 14.29 -12.77 9.74
N LEU A 72 13.65 -12.74 8.57
CA LEU A 72 12.27 -12.25 8.42
C LEU A 72 11.29 -13.11 9.19
N LEU A 73 11.34 -14.43 8.99
CA LEU A 73 10.44 -15.37 9.65
C LEU A 73 10.60 -15.32 11.17
N ASP A 74 11.83 -15.23 11.67
CA ASP A 74 12.11 -15.12 13.10
C ASP A 74 11.67 -13.77 13.68
N PHE A 75 11.79 -12.69 12.89
CA PHE A 75 11.22 -11.38 13.22
C PHE A 75 9.69 -11.43 13.31
N PHE A 76 9.01 -12.01 12.31
CA PHE A 76 7.55 -12.20 12.32
C PHE A 76 7.11 -13.06 13.51
N ARG A 77 7.77 -14.20 13.77
CA ARG A 77 7.46 -15.05 14.94
C ARG A 77 7.61 -14.31 16.25
N LYS A 78 8.73 -13.60 16.46
CA LYS A 78 8.96 -12.81 17.67
C LYS A 78 7.94 -11.69 17.85
N MET A 79 7.43 -11.10 16.78
CA MET A 79 6.36 -10.12 16.86
C MET A 79 4.98 -10.77 17.12
N MET A 80 4.75 -11.98 16.60
CA MET A 80 3.54 -12.78 16.87
C MET A 80 3.46 -13.16 18.34
N ASP A 81 4.56 -13.68 18.91
CA ASP A 81 4.66 -14.08 20.31
C ASP A 81 4.50 -12.91 21.28
N LYS A 82 4.82 -11.69 20.81
CA LYS A 82 4.68 -10.45 21.58
C LYS A 82 3.32 -9.77 21.39
N GLY A 83 2.43 -10.32 20.56
CA GLY A 83 1.14 -9.70 20.22
C GLY A 83 1.23 -8.43 19.37
N LEU A 84 2.44 -7.95 19.06
CA LEU A 84 2.68 -6.72 18.29
C LEU A 84 2.33 -6.86 16.80
N LEU A 85 2.30 -8.08 16.26
CA LEU A 85 1.89 -8.28 14.86
C LEU A 85 0.46 -7.82 14.61
N GLU A 86 -0.45 -8.18 15.50
CA GLU A 86 -1.87 -7.86 15.35
C GLU A 86 -2.08 -6.34 15.43
N GLU A 87 -1.38 -5.67 16.35
CA GLU A 87 -1.38 -4.22 16.50
C GLU A 87 -0.79 -3.50 15.28
N MET A 88 0.31 -4.00 14.72
CA MET A 88 0.91 -3.46 13.50
C MET A 88 0.02 -3.68 12.27
N LEU A 89 -0.58 -4.86 12.13
CA LEU A 89 -1.55 -5.16 11.08
C LEU A 89 -2.77 -4.26 11.20
N GLN A 90 -3.27 -4.01 12.42
CA GLN A 90 -4.37 -3.07 12.66
C GLN A 90 -3.99 -1.62 12.31
N CYS A 91 -2.79 -1.16 12.67
CA CYS A 91 -2.30 0.17 12.30
C CYS A 91 -2.15 0.34 10.78
N LEU A 92 -1.68 -0.70 10.09
CA LEU A 92 -1.56 -0.72 8.63
C LEU A 92 -2.93 -0.79 7.95
N LYS A 93 -3.86 -1.60 8.49
CA LYS A 93 -5.25 -1.66 8.04
C LYS A 93 -5.92 -0.29 8.15
N GLN A 94 -5.82 0.38 9.30
CA GLN A 94 -6.45 1.70 9.53
C GLN A 94 -6.05 2.77 8.51
N LYS A 95 -4.82 2.75 7.97
CA LYS A 95 -4.38 3.76 7.00
C LYS A 95 -4.92 3.57 5.59
N ASN A 96 -5.39 2.37 5.22
CA ASN A 96 -5.80 2.04 3.85
C ASN A 96 -7.14 1.31 3.76
N LEU A 97 -8.05 1.49 4.73
CA LEU A 97 -9.40 0.96 4.58
C LEU A 97 -10.12 1.65 3.41
N PRO A 98 -10.94 0.90 2.65
CA PRO A 98 -11.75 1.48 1.58
C PRO A 98 -12.87 2.37 2.12
N PHE A 99 -13.20 2.29 3.42
CA PHE A 99 -14.21 3.13 4.07
C PHE A 99 -13.99 3.19 5.58
N GLU A 100 -14.56 4.23 6.21
CA GLU A 100 -14.69 4.32 7.66
C GLU A 100 -15.92 3.53 8.12
N ALA A 101 -15.77 2.80 9.22
CA ALA A 101 -16.87 2.08 9.86
C ALA A 101 -16.72 2.10 11.39
N GLU A 102 -17.85 2.14 12.09
CA GLU A 102 -17.95 1.90 13.51
C GLU A 102 -18.56 0.52 13.75
N CYS A 103 -17.91 -0.28 14.59
CA CYS A 103 -18.37 -1.63 14.91
C CYS A 103 -18.56 -1.77 16.42
N ASP A 104 -19.67 -2.39 16.82
CA ASP A 104 -19.90 -2.87 18.17
C ASP A 104 -19.42 -4.32 18.31
N PRO A 105 -18.87 -4.74 19.45
CA PRO A 105 -18.50 -6.14 19.69
C PRO A 105 -19.62 -7.17 19.48
N ASN A 106 -20.90 -6.76 19.55
CA ASN A 106 -22.04 -7.63 19.29
C ASN A 106 -22.43 -7.74 17.81
N GLY A 107 -21.65 -7.16 16.90
CA GLY A 107 -21.82 -7.31 15.45
C GLY A 107 -22.60 -6.20 14.75
N LEU A 108 -23.04 -5.15 15.48
CA LEU A 108 -23.56 -3.94 14.83
C LEU A 108 -22.42 -3.24 14.07
N LYS A 109 -22.66 -2.87 12.81
CA LYS A 109 -21.71 -2.14 11.96
C LYS A 109 -22.40 -0.95 11.31
N VAL A 110 -21.76 0.21 11.39
CA VAL A 110 -22.19 1.45 10.74
C VAL A 110 -21.09 1.90 9.79
N VAL A 111 -21.33 1.79 8.49
CA VAL A 111 -20.40 2.27 7.46
C VAL A 111 -20.70 3.73 7.11
N ARG A 112 -19.67 4.57 7.08
CA ARG A 112 -19.77 5.97 6.66
C ARG A 112 -19.75 6.06 5.14
N GLY A 113 -20.92 5.98 4.51
CA GLY A 113 -21.07 5.85 3.06
C GLY A 113 -20.40 6.94 2.20
N ASN A 114 -20.17 8.14 2.75
CA ASN A 114 -19.45 9.24 2.10
C ASN A 114 -17.92 9.03 2.04
N THR A 115 -17.38 8.09 2.81
CA THR A 115 -15.95 7.77 2.86
C THR A 115 -15.58 6.59 1.95
N VAL A 116 -16.58 5.93 1.37
CA VAL A 116 -16.39 4.73 0.55
C VAL A 116 -15.61 5.07 -0.72
N LYS A 117 -14.42 4.48 -0.82
CA LYS A 117 -13.61 4.39 -2.02
C LYS A 117 -14.08 3.17 -2.79
N MET A 118 -14.32 3.35 -4.07
CA MET A 118 -14.75 2.27 -4.96
C MET A 118 -13.52 1.60 -5.57
N ASP A 119 -13.58 0.29 -5.77
CA ASP A 119 -12.60 -0.47 -6.55
C ASP A 119 -13.16 -0.79 -7.94
N VAL A 120 -12.29 -1.14 -8.89
CA VAL A 120 -12.72 -1.53 -10.24
C VAL A 120 -13.52 -2.83 -10.15
N PHE A 121 -14.69 -2.84 -10.79
CA PHE A 121 -15.46 -4.06 -10.96
C PHE A 121 -15.04 -4.76 -12.24
N ASP A 122 -14.44 -5.95 -12.11
CA ASP A 122 -14.03 -6.73 -13.27
C ASP A 122 -15.25 -7.37 -13.95
N THR A 123 -15.72 -6.71 -15.00
CA THR A 123 -16.83 -7.17 -15.82
C THR A 123 -16.40 -8.14 -16.94
N GLY A 124 -15.10 -8.40 -17.10
CA GLY A 124 -14.53 -9.02 -18.30
C GLY A 124 -14.49 -8.11 -19.54
N ASN A 125 -15.15 -6.94 -19.50
CA ASN A 125 -15.09 -5.93 -20.55
C ASN A 125 -14.16 -4.77 -20.13
N PRO A 126 -13.00 -4.58 -20.78
CA PRO A 126 -12.04 -3.54 -20.38
C PRO A 126 -12.54 -2.11 -20.63
N ASN A 127 -13.61 -1.93 -21.39
CA ASN A 127 -14.22 -0.62 -21.65
C ASN A 127 -15.35 -0.28 -20.68
N ALA A 128 -15.81 -1.24 -19.87
CA ALA A 128 -16.83 -0.97 -18.87
C ALA A 128 -16.23 -0.14 -17.74
N LYS A 129 -16.91 0.95 -17.38
CA LYS A 129 -16.53 1.81 -16.24
C LYS A 129 -17.48 1.50 -15.09
N ALA A 130 -17.28 0.33 -14.53
CA ALA A 130 -18.01 -0.17 -13.38
C ALA A 130 -17.06 -0.25 -12.18
N TYR A 131 -17.58 0.12 -11.01
CA TYR A 131 -16.83 0.11 -9.77
C TYR A 131 -17.69 -0.45 -8.67
N PHE A 132 -17.10 -1.26 -7.78
CA PHE A 132 -17.82 -1.85 -6.67
C PHE A 132 -17.04 -1.70 -5.38
N GLN A 133 -17.74 -1.77 -4.25
CA GLN A 133 -17.12 -1.93 -2.95
C GLN A 133 -18.08 -2.69 -2.04
N GLU A 134 -17.68 -3.89 -1.62
CA GLU A 134 -18.38 -4.64 -0.59
C GLU A 134 -18.24 -3.93 0.76
N LEU A 135 -19.36 -3.76 1.47
CA LEU A 135 -19.46 -3.05 2.75
C LEU A 135 -19.85 -3.99 3.90
N VAL A 136 -20.62 -5.03 3.60
CA VAL A 136 -20.98 -6.14 4.51
C VAL A 136 -20.65 -7.44 3.80
N SER A 137 -19.77 -8.25 4.37
CA SER A 137 -19.28 -9.48 3.74
C SER A 137 -19.91 -10.75 4.33
N LYS A 138 -19.59 -11.90 3.73
CA LYS A 138 -20.02 -13.23 4.18
C LYS A 138 -19.54 -13.61 5.58
N GLU A 139 -18.43 -13.00 6.06
CA GLU A 139 -17.93 -13.17 7.42
C GLU A 139 -18.82 -12.47 8.46
N GLU A 140 -19.62 -11.49 8.02
CA GLU A 140 -20.46 -10.63 8.88
C GLU A 140 -21.95 -10.99 8.79
N SER A 141 -22.43 -11.46 7.62
CA SER A 141 -23.85 -11.66 7.35
C SER A 141 -24.11 -12.80 6.37
N LYS A 142 -25.36 -13.31 6.37
CA LYS A 142 -25.87 -14.25 5.34
C LYS A 142 -26.15 -13.57 4.01
N MET A 143 -26.22 -12.24 4.00
CA MET A 143 -26.34 -11.39 2.82
C MET A 143 -25.08 -10.55 2.66
N SER A 144 -24.61 -10.37 1.43
CA SER A 144 -23.58 -9.37 1.14
C SER A 144 -24.28 -8.07 0.77
N ALA A 145 -23.63 -6.95 1.06
CA ALA A 145 -24.15 -5.65 0.67
C ALA A 145 -23.02 -4.69 0.35
N GLY A 146 -23.27 -3.77 -0.57
CA GLY A 146 -22.26 -2.79 -0.95
C GLY A 146 -22.77 -1.70 -1.87
N PHE A 147 -21.82 -0.98 -2.47
CA PHE A 147 -22.13 -0.02 -3.52
C PHE A 147 -21.64 -0.52 -4.87
N LEU A 148 -22.44 -0.26 -5.90
CA LEU A 148 -22.05 -0.39 -7.30
C LEU A 148 -22.21 0.99 -7.97
N VAL A 149 -21.22 1.36 -8.79
CA VAL A 149 -21.21 2.58 -9.56
C VAL A 149 -20.95 2.25 -11.02
N ILE A 150 -21.78 2.76 -11.91
CA ILE A 150 -21.63 2.62 -13.36
C ILE A 150 -21.52 4.02 -13.95
N GLN A 151 -20.51 4.29 -14.78
CA GLN A 151 -20.29 5.60 -15.40
C GLN A 151 -20.34 5.47 -16.92
N ASP A 152 -21.34 6.07 -17.56
CA ASP A 152 -21.51 6.15 -19.02
C ASP A 152 -21.03 4.87 -19.73
N SER A 153 -21.59 3.74 -19.30
CA SER A 153 -21.18 2.41 -19.73
C SER A 153 -22.25 1.38 -19.45
N LYS A 154 -22.04 0.20 -20.02
CA LYS A 154 -22.87 -0.99 -19.83
C LYS A 154 -22.03 -2.25 -19.92
N PHE A 155 -22.49 -3.31 -19.26
CA PHE A 155 -21.84 -4.61 -19.25
C PHE A 155 -22.86 -5.73 -19.03
N ASP A 156 -22.58 -6.90 -19.63
CA ASP A 156 -23.35 -8.12 -19.42
C ASP A 156 -23.00 -8.74 -18.06
N TRP A 157 -24.01 -9.30 -17.39
CA TRP A 157 -23.82 -9.98 -16.12
C TRP A 157 -24.82 -11.12 -15.94
N GLU A 158 -24.35 -12.24 -15.40
CA GLU A 158 -25.17 -13.40 -15.05
C GLU A 158 -25.22 -13.56 -13.53
N LEU A 159 -26.39 -13.35 -12.95
CA LEU A 159 -26.58 -13.42 -11.51
C LEU A 159 -26.97 -14.85 -11.12
N THR A 160 -26.07 -15.59 -10.48
CA THR A 160 -26.36 -16.91 -9.89
C THR A 160 -27.02 -16.81 -8.51
N TYR A 161 -27.36 -15.60 -8.08
CA TYR A 161 -27.87 -15.20 -6.77
C TYR A 161 -29.01 -14.18 -6.92
N GLU A 162 -29.77 -13.97 -5.84
CA GLU A 162 -30.75 -12.88 -5.79
C GLU A 162 -30.05 -11.56 -5.46
N GLU A 163 -30.52 -10.47 -6.07
CA GLU A 163 -30.03 -9.12 -5.82
C GLU A 163 -31.19 -8.13 -5.66
N ILE A 164 -31.08 -7.25 -4.66
CA ILE A 164 -31.96 -6.10 -4.48
C ILE A 164 -31.12 -4.83 -4.51
N ASP A 165 -31.54 -3.87 -5.33
CA ASP A 165 -30.87 -2.59 -5.48
C ASP A 165 -31.73 -1.43 -5.01
N TYR A 166 -31.11 -0.43 -4.40
CA TYR A 166 -31.67 0.88 -4.15
C TYR A 166 -30.84 1.94 -4.88
N VAL A 167 -31.46 2.72 -5.75
CA VAL A 167 -30.77 3.77 -6.51
C VAL A 167 -30.54 4.98 -5.61
N ILE A 168 -29.27 5.34 -5.42
CA ILE A 168 -28.84 6.49 -4.60
C ILE A 168 -28.69 7.74 -5.47
N GLU A 169 -28.11 7.61 -6.65
CA GLU A 169 -27.76 8.72 -7.53
C GLU A 169 -27.87 8.33 -9.01
N GLY A 170 -28.34 9.26 -9.83
CA GLY A 170 -28.32 9.18 -11.29
C GLY A 170 -29.28 8.12 -11.90
N THR A 171 -28.91 7.51 -13.02
CA THR A 171 -29.85 6.71 -13.83
C THR A 171 -29.35 5.27 -14.01
N LEU A 172 -30.01 4.30 -13.37
CA LEU A 172 -29.71 2.89 -13.58
C LEU A 172 -30.57 2.33 -14.71
N THR A 173 -29.96 1.58 -15.62
CA THR A 173 -30.67 0.82 -16.65
C THR A 173 -30.35 -0.67 -16.53
N VAL A 174 -31.38 -1.51 -16.68
CA VAL A 174 -31.27 -2.96 -16.68
C VAL A 174 -31.97 -3.51 -17.91
N GLU A 175 -31.23 -4.16 -18.80
CA GLU A 175 -31.83 -4.89 -19.92
C GLU A 175 -31.99 -6.36 -19.55
N ILE A 176 -33.19 -6.90 -19.74
CA ILE A 176 -33.49 -8.33 -19.57
C ILE A 176 -34.50 -8.75 -20.63
N ASN A 177 -34.26 -9.88 -21.31
CA ASN A 177 -35.11 -10.40 -22.38
C ASN A 177 -35.44 -9.37 -23.48
N GLY A 178 -34.45 -8.54 -23.86
CA GLY A 178 -34.59 -7.51 -24.90
C GLY A 178 -35.43 -6.29 -24.51
N LYS A 179 -35.80 -6.16 -23.23
CA LYS A 179 -36.49 -4.99 -22.69
C LYS A 179 -35.61 -4.28 -21.66
N THR A 180 -35.47 -2.97 -21.82
CA THR A 180 -34.77 -2.11 -20.87
C THR A 180 -35.75 -1.55 -19.84
N TYR A 181 -35.37 -1.66 -18.57
CA TYR A 181 -35.99 -0.99 -17.43
C TYR A 181 -35.06 0.12 -16.95
N THR A 182 -35.64 1.22 -16.49
CA THR A 182 -34.90 2.39 -16.01
C THR A 182 -35.37 2.73 -14.60
N ALA A 183 -34.43 2.97 -13.71
CA ALA A 183 -34.68 3.32 -12.32
C ALA A 183 -33.87 4.58 -11.93
N TYR A 184 -34.47 5.39 -11.06
CA TYR A 184 -34.00 6.70 -10.65
C TYR A 184 -33.80 6.76 -9.13
N PRO A 185 -33.18 7.82 -8.58
CA PRO A 185 -32.88 7.89 -7.15
C PRO A 185 -34.15 7.73 -6.30
N GLY A 186 -34.12 6.78 -5.36
CA GLY A 186 -35.25 6.37 -4.54
C GLY A 186 -35.99 5.12 -5.01
N ASP A 187 -35.75 4.65 -6.23
CA ASP A 187 -36.34 3.42 -6.74
C ASP A 187 -35.61 2.18 -6.22
N VAL A 188 -36.35 1.07 -6.16
CA VAL A 188 -35.86 -0.25 -5.74
C VAL A 188 -36.08 -1.25 -6.87
N LEU A 189 -35.07 -2.10 -7.10
CA LEU A 189 -35.14 -3.18 -8.07
C LEU A 189 -34.89 -4.52 -7.40
N PHE A 190 -35.47 -5.57 -7.97
CA PHE A 190 -35.20 -6.95 -7.60
C PHE A 190 -34.81 -7.72 -8.86
N VAL A 191 -33.66 -8.39 -8.81
CA VAL A 191 -33.18 -9.26 -9.87
C VAL A 191 -33.12 -10.70 -9.33
N PRO A 192 -33.93 -11.63 -9.88
CA PRO A 192 -33.95 -13.00 -9.39
C PRO A 192 -32.70 -13.77 -9.82
N SER A 193 -32.33 -14.78 -9.03
CA SER A 193 -31.27 -15.73 -9.37
C SER A 193 -31.53 -16.42 -10.72
N GLY A 194 -30.47 -16.65 -11.48
CA GLY A 194 -30.48 -17.18 -12.84
C GLY A 194 -30.73 -16.12 -13.92
N SER A 195 -30.81 -14.84 -13.57
CA SER A 195 -31.00 -13.77 -14.55
C SER A 195 -29.72 -13.45 -15.32
N LYS A 196 -29.87 -13.28 -16.64
CA LYS A 196 -28.85 -12.69 -17.51
C LYS A 196 -29.30 -11.29 -17.88
N VAL A 197 -28.55 -10.29 -17.48
CA VAL A 197 -28.91 -8.89 -17.63
C VAL A 197 -27.78 -8.09 -18.27
N VAL A 198 -28.13 -6.94 -18.84
CA VAL A 198 -27.16 -5.90 -19.16
C VAL A 198 -27.36 -4.76 -18.18
N TRP A 199 -26.41 -4.59 -17.28
CA TRP A 199 -26.35 -3.44 -16.39
C TRP A 199 -25.81 -2.23 -17.15
N GLY A 200 -26.33 -1.05 -16.87
CA GLY A 200 -25.83 0.15 -17.50
C GLY A 200 -26.29 1.44 -16.87
N SER A 201 -25.72 2.52 -17.37
CA SER A 201 -26.11 3.88 -17.06
C SER A 201 -25.75 4.78 -18.25
N PRO A 202 -26.68 5.60 -18.78
CA PRO A 202 -26.37 6.56 -19.84
C PRO A 202 -25.53 7.75 -19.36
N ASP A 203 -25.44 7.95 -18.04
CA ASP A 203 -24.70 9.05 -17.41
C ASP A 203 -23.85 8.52 -16.25
N LYS A 204 -24.43 8.39 -15.06
CA LYS A 204 -23.84 7.76 -13.89
C LYS A 204 -24.97 7.13 -13.07
N ALA A 205 -24.74 5.96 -12.52
CA ALA A 205 -25.58 5.39 -11.48
C ALA A 205 -24.73 5.08 -10.25
N ARG A 206 -25.26 5.35 -9.06
CA ARG A 206 -24.75 4.81 -7.79
C ARG A 206 -25.90 4.09 -7.11
N VAL A 207 -25.70 2.81 -6.80
CA VAL A 207 -26.71 1.96 -6.17
C VAL A 207 -26.15 1.33 -4.91
N PHE A 208 -27.02 1.12 -3.92
CA PHE A 208 -26.81 0.15 -2.87
C PHE A 208 -27.34 -1.19 -3.34
N TYR A 209 -26.51 -2.23 -3.33
CA TYR A 209 -26.94 -3.59 -3.63
C TYR A 209 -26.94 -4.42 -2.35
N THR A 210 -27.79 -5.43 -2.32
CA THR A 210 -27.64 -6.55 -1.39
C THR A 210 -27.96 -7.86 -2.10
N THR A 211 -27.14 -8.88 -1.82
CA THR A 211 -27.23 -10.19 -2.46
C THR A 211 -27.44 -11.29 -1.45
N TYR A 212 -28.13 -12.35 -1.88
CA TYR A 212 -28.23 -13.60 -1.14
C TYR A 212 -27.99 -14.79 -2.08
N PRO A 213 -27.12 -15.74 -1.69
CA PRO A 213 -26.32 -15.76 -0.45
C PRO A 213 -25.14 -14.78 -0.49
N ALA A 214 -24.57 -14.46 0.69
CA ALA A 214 -23.45 -13.50 0.81
C ALA A 214 -22.18 -13.88 0.04
N ASN A 215 -21.98 -15.16 -0.23
CA ASN A 215 -20.81 -15.65 -0.96
C ASN A 215 -20.99 -15.58 -2.49
N TRP A 216 -21.76 -14.63 -2.98
CA TRP A 216 -22.09 -14.48 -4.41
C TRP A 216 -20.85 -14.46 -5.32
N ALA A 217 -19.76 -13.83 -4.87
CA ALA A 217 -18.51 -13.77 -5.62
C ALA A 217 -17.83 -15.15 -5.77
N ASP A 218 -18.07 -16.07 -4.82
CA ASP A 218 -17.58 -17.46 -4.91
C ASP A 218 -18.47 -18.33 -5.81
N LEU A 219 -19.63 -17.81 -6.26
CA LEU A 219 -20.60 -18.51 -7.10
C LEU A 219 -20.51 -18.13 -8.59
N LEU A 220 -19.55 -17.28 -8.95
CA LEU A 220 -19.25 -16.87 -10.32
C LEU A 220 -18.25 -17.81 -11.00
#